data_AF-A0A9X7U724-F1
#
_entry.id   AF-A0A9X7U724-F1
#
_cell.length_a   1.000
_cell.length_b   1.000
_cell.length_c   1.000
_cell.angle_alpha   90.00
_cell.angle_beta   90.00
_cell.angle_gamma   90.00
#
_symmetry.space_group_name_H-M   'P 1'
#
loop_
_entity.id
_entity.type
_entity.pdbx_description
1 polymer ?
#
loop_
_entity_poly.entity_id
_entity_poly.type
_entity_poly.pdbx_seq_one_letter_code
_entity_poly.pdbx_strand_id
1 'polypeptide(L)'
;MSFKKPFRADPMKPSPQYRRRRQARKQYSVGNILGAAAAIGLVGGIGSVSLTAEGRSRIAKTAHQAAVTFGWARARAPQAGDYWEGCDSARAAGTAPIYRGEPGYRTEMDGDNDGIACEPHY
;
A
#
# COMPACT_ATOMS: atom_id res chain seq x y z
N MET A 1 75.15 18.44 -11.38
CA MET A 1 74.09 18.40 -10.35
C MET A 1 72.85 17.77 -10.98
N SER A 2 72.44 16.57 -10.57
CA SER A 2 71.18 15.97 -11.06
C SER A 2 70.68 14.94 -10.05
N PHE A 3 69.83 15.40 -9.12
CA PHE A 3 69.10 14.53 -8.19
C PHE A 3 67.69 14.29 -8.76
N LYS A 4 67.52 13.22 -9.53
CA LYS A 4 66.19 12.70 -9.92
C LYS A 4 65.86 11.51 -9.02
N LYS A 5 65.01 11.71 -8.02
CA LYS A 5 64.25 10.61 -7.38
C LYS A 5 62.76 10.89 -7.56
N PRO A 6 61.97 9.95 -8.12
CA PRO A 6 60.53 10.11 -8.17
C PRO A 6 59.97 9.88 -6.76
N PHE A 7 59.30 10.89 -6.20
CA PHE A 7 58.52 10.72 -4.97
C PHE A 7 57.32 9.83 -5.29
N ARG A 8 57.36 8.56 -4.84
CA ARG A 8 56.16 7.72 -4.77
C ARG A 8 55.49 7.97 -3.43
N ALA A 9 54.24 8.42 -3.46
CA ALA A 9 53.43 8.52 -2.27
C ALA A 9 53.05 7.10 -1.81
N ASP A 10 53.47 6.73 -0.61
CA ASP A 10 52.98 5.51 0.03
C ASP A 10 51.56 5.75 0.57
N PRO A 11 50.58 4.91 0.21
CA PRO A 11 49.22 5.08 0.73
C PRO A 11 49.20 4.78 2.23
N MET A 12 49.04 5.84 3.03
CA MET A 12 48.88 5.71 4.48
C MET A 12 47.58 4.98 4.79
N LYS A 13 47.69 3.84 5.47
CA LYS A 13 46.53 3.10 5.98
C LYS A 13 45.93 3.88 7.16
N PRO A 14 44.61 4.15 7.18
CA PRO A 14 43.99 4.87 8.28
C PRO A 14 44.12 4.09 9.59
N SER A 15 44.35 4.82 10.70
CA SER A 15 44.56 4.21 12.01
C SER A 15 43.36 3.35 12.43
N PRO A 16 43.56 2.28 13.23
CA PRO A 16 42.47 1.45 13.75
C PRO A 16 41.44 2.29 14.53
N GLN A 17 41.90 3.33 15.22
CA GLN A 17 41.06 4.27 15.94
C GLN A 17 40.17 5.09 15.01
N TYR A 18 40.69 5.55 13.86
CA TYR A 18 39.90 6.23 12.83
C TYR A 18 38.85 5.29 12.21
N ARG A 19 39.20 4.03 11.96
CA ARG A 19 38.26 3.01 11.44
C ARG A 19 37.11 2.75 12.43
N ARG A 20 37.41 2.62 13.72
CA ARG A 20 36.38 2.44 14.78
C ARG A 20 35.43 3.64 14.88
N ARG A 21 35.96 4.87 14.87
CA ARG A 21 35.12 6.09 14.91
C ARG A 21 34.23 6.25 13.67
N ARG A 22 34.73 5.87 12.48
CA ARG A 22 33.97 5.93 11.23
C ARG A 22 32.85 4.88 11.18
N GLN A 23 33.07 3.69 11.75
CA GLN A 23 32.03 2.66 11.87
C GLN A 23 30.92 3.07 12.83
N ALA A 24 31.25 3.65 14.00
CA ALA A 24 30.26 4.11 14.97
C ALA A 24 29.32 5.20 14.40
N ARG A 25 29.83 6.09 13.55
CA ARG A 25 29.02 7.11 12.85
C ARG A 25 28.07 6.55 11.79
N LYS A 26 28.37 5.38 11.21
CA LYS A 26 27.51 4.75 10.19
C LYS A 26 26.28 4.07 10.79
N GLN A 27 26.30 3.82 12.10
CA GLN A 27 25.28 3.05 12.81
C GLN A 27 24.04 3.88 13.16
N TYR A 28 24.20 5.20 13.30
CA TYR A 28 23.10 6.17 13.34
C TYR A 28 22.84 6.71 11.94
N SER A 29 22.51 5.83 11.00
CA SER A 29 21.97 6.28 9.72
C SER A 29 20.64 6.98 10.01
N VAL A 30 20.42 8.14 9.40
CA VAL A 30 19.17 8.91 9.49
C VAL A 30 17.93 8.02 9.27
N GLY A 31 18.07 6.93 8.52
CA GLY A 31 17.04 5.91 8.33
C GLY A 31 16.55 5.21 9.61
N ASN A 32 17.41 4.99 10.62
CA ASN A 32 16.99 4.36 11.87
C ASN A 32 16.19 5.33 12.77
N ILE A 33 16.53 6.61 12.76
CA ILE A 33 15.82 7.65 13.52
C ILE A 33 14.46 7.94 12.87
N LEU A 34 14.43 8.06 11.54
CA LEU A 34 13.18 8.20 10.79
C LEU A 34 12.28 6.96 10.92
N GLY A 35 12.86 5.76 10.89
CA GLY A 35 12.14 4.50 11.11
C GLY A 35 11.52 4.42 12.51
N ALA A 36 12.25 4.82 13.54
CA ALA A 36 11.74 4.84 14.92
C ALA A 36 10.60 5.86 15.13
N ALA A 37 10.73 7.06 14.55
CA ALA A 37 9.67 8.08 14.62
C ALA A 37 8.38 7.66 13.91
N ALA A 38 8.48 7.00 12.75
CA ALA A 38 7.32 6.48 12.02
C ALA A 38 6.58 5.38 12.82
N ALA A 39 7.32 4.48 13.49
CA ALA A 39 6.73 3.44 14.33
C ALA A 39 5.97 4.01 15.53
N ILE A 40 6.50 5.06 16.18
CA ILE A 40 5.82 5.74 17.30
C ILE A 40 4.56 6.48 16.81
N GLY A 41 4.61 7.11 15.63
CA GLY A 41 3.45 7.77 15.02
C GLY A 41 2.29 6.83 14.72
N LEU A 42 2.57 5.60 14.30
CA LEU A 42 1.53 4.57 14.06
C LEU A 42 0.90 4.06 15.36
N VAL A 43 1.69 3.85 16.42
CA VAL A 43 1.19 3.37 17.72
C VAL A 43 0.39 4.47 18.46
N GLY A 44 0.86 5.73 18.43
CA GLY A 44 0.20 6.84 19.13
C GLY A 44 -0.94 7.51 18.34
N GLY A 45 -0.83 7.60 17.01
CA GLY A 45 -1.76 8.37 16.17
C GLY A 45 -2.94 7.59 15.59
N ILE A 46 -2.75 6.30 15.29
CA ILE A 46 -3.82 5.45 14.72
C ILE A 46 -4.44 4.54 15.79
N GLY A 47 -3.68 4.18 16.83
CA GLY A 47 -4.17 3.31 17.91
C GLY A 47 -5.27 3.91 18.78
N SER A 48 -5.32 5.23 18.95
CA SER A 48 -6.31 5.90 19.81
C SER A 48 -7.69 6.03 19.15
N VAL A 49 -7.75 6.20 17.83
CA VAL A 49 -9.02 6.32 17.09
C VAL A 49 -9.74 4.99 16.92
N SER A 50 -9.08 3.83 16.99
CA SER A 50 -9.77 2.53 16.95
C SER A 50 -10.44 2.15 18.29
N LEU A 51 -10.13 2.87 19.37
CA LEU A 51 -10.70 2.62 20.69
C LEU A 51 -12.06 3.29 20.91
N THR A 52 -12.40 4.34 20.16
CA THR A 52 -13.71 5.00 20.22
C THR A 52 -14.67 4.43 19.16
N ALA A 53 -15.97 4.43 19.44
CA ALA A 53 -16.98 3.97 18.49
C ALA A 53 -16.96 4.80 17.20
N GLU A 54 -16.79 6.12 17.33
CA GLU A 54 -16.70 7.05 16.21
C GLU A 54 -15.48 6.76 15.34
N GLY A 55 -14.32 6.50 15.93
CA GLY A 55 -13.11 6.27 15.15
C GLY A 55 -13.08 4.90 14.47
N ARG A 56 -13.74 3.86 15.02
CA ARG A 56 -14.02 2.60 14.30
C ARG A 56 -14.86 2.83 13.06
N SER A 57 -15.92 3.66 13.15
CA SER A 57 -16.77 3.97 12.01
C SER A 57 -16.01 4.72 10.90
N ARG A 58 -15.07 5.61 11.28
CA ARG A 58 -14.21 6.32 10.32
C ARG A 58 -13.25 5.36 9.64
N ILE A 59 -12.58 4.49 10.40
CA ILE A 59 -11.69 3.46 9.85
C ILE A 59 -12.46 2.54 8.89
N ALA A 60 -13.65 2.08 9.28
CA ALA A 60 -14.49 1.23 8.42
C ALA A 60 -14.88 1.93 7.11
N LYS A 61 -15.29 3.20 7.16
CA LYS A 61 -15.59 3.98 5.95
C LYS A 61 -14.35 4.17 5.06
N THR A 62 -13.20 4.49 5.64
CA THR A 62 -11.96 4.65 4.88
C THR A 62 -11.48 3.33 4.28
N ALA A 63 -11.63 2.22 5.01
CA ALA A 63 -11.32 0.89 4.51
C ALA A 63 -12.25 0.49 3.35
N HIS A 64 -13.55 0.77 3.48
CA HIS A 64 -14.50 0.56 2.39
C HIS A 64 -14.15 1.41 1.16
N GLN A 65 -13.83 2.69 1.33
CA GLN A 65 -13.43 3.55 0.22
C GLN A 65 -12.14 3.05 -0.46
N ALA A 66 -11.17 2.58 0.31
CA ALA A 66 -9.97 1.94 -0.23
C ALA A 66 -10.34 0.67 -1.01
N ALA A 67 -11.17 -0.21 -0.44
CA ALA A 67 -11.62 -1.43 -1.11
C ALA A 67 -12.36 -1.16 -2.42
N VAL A 68 -13.20 -0.12 -2.48
CA VAL A 68 -13.85 0.33 -3.72
C VAL A 68 -12.83 0.83 -4.74
N THR A 69 -11.84 1.61 -4.30
CA THR A 69 -10.78 2.13 -5.17
C THR A 69 -9.93 1.01 -5.78
N PHE A 70 -9.68 -0.05 -5.02
CA PHE A 70 -8.94 -1.23 -5.49
C PHE A 70 -9.80 -2.25 -6.23
N GLY A 71 -11.11 -2.00 -6.40
CA GLY A 71 -12.03 -2.92 -7.08
C GLY A 71 -12.35 -4.19 -6.28
N TRP A 72 -12.07 -4.22 -4.98
CA TRP A 72 -12.37 -5.36 -4.09
C TRP A 72 -13.76 -5.27 -3.45
N ALA A 73 -14.40 -4.10 -3.53
CA ALA A 73 -15.76 -3.88 -3.06
C ALA A 73 -16.53 -3.00 -4.05
N ARG A 74 -17.84 -3.18 -4.08
CA ARG A 74 -18.77 -2.34 -4.85
C ARG A 74 -18.92 -0.95 -4.21
N ALA A 75 -19.07 0.08 -5.04
CA ALA A 75 -19.34 1.44 -4.59
C ALA A 75 -20.76 1.61 -4.03
N ARG A 76 -21.74 0.91 -4.59
CA ARG A 76 -23.10 0.80 -4.04
C ARG A 76 -23.67 -0.61 -4.22
N ALA A 77 -24.70 -0.92 -3.44
CA ALA A 77 -25.49 -2.12 -3.66
C ALA A 77 -26.40 -1.99 -4.90
N PRO A 78 -26.62 -3.06 -5.68
CA PRO A 78 -27.67 -3.13 -6.68
C PRO A 78 -29.04 -2.93 -6.03
N GLN A 79 -29.92 -2.22 -6.72
CA GLN A 79 -31.28 -1.90 -6.33
C GLN A 79 -32.26 -2.56 -7.29
N ALA A 80 -33.48 -2.80 -6.84
CA ALA A 80 -34.53 -3.35 -7.69
C ALA A 80 -34.73 -2.46 -8.92
N GLY A 81 -34.66 -3.06 -10.11
CA GLY A 81 -34.74 -2.36 -11.39
C GLY A 81 -33.39 -2.00 -12.02
N ASP A 82 -32.26 -2.21 -11.32
CA ASP A 82 -30.94 -2.06 -11.94
C ASP A 82 -30.77 -3.06 -13.10
N TYR A 83 -30.38 -2.55 -14.26
CA TYR A 83 -30.10 -3.32 -15.46
C TYR A 83 -28.83 -2.79 -16.11
N TRP A 84 -27.94 -3.70 -16.47
CA TRP A 84 -26.66 -3.41 -17.11
C TRP A 84 -26.57 -4.16 -18.43
N GLU A 85 -26.14 -3.47 -19.48
CA GLU A 85 -25.92 -4.10 -20.79
C GLU A 85 -24.75 -5.09 -20.74
N GLY A 86 -23.77 -4.82 -19.88
CA GLY A 86 -22.64 -5.71 -19.61
C GLY A 86 -21.77 -5.25 -18.46
N CYS A 87 -20.68 -5.98 -18.20
CA CYS A 87 -19.83 -5.73 -17.05
C CYS A 87 -19.15 -4.36 -17.02
N ASP A 88 -18.88 -3.76 -18.18
CA ASP A 88 -18.31 -2.41 -18.23
C ASP A 88 -19.30 -1.37 -17.69
N SER A 89 -20.58 -1.47 -18.05
CA SER A 89 -21.63 -0.60 -17.50
C SER A 89 -21.84 -0.84 -15.99
N ALA A 90 -21.80 -2.08 -15.52
CA ALA A 90 -21.93 -2.42 -14.10
C ALA A 90 -20.73 -1.89 -13.27
N ARG A 91 -19.50 -1.98 -13.79
CA ARG A 91 -18.31 -1.42 -13.15
C ARG A 91 -18.34 0.11 -13.13
N ALA A 92 -18.75 0.73 -14.23
CA ALA A 92 -18.92 2.19 -14.32
C ALA A 92 -19.99 2.71 -13.33
N ALA A 93 -21.07 1.94 -13.14
CA ALA A 93 -22.08 2.23 -12.12
C ALA A 93 -21.61 1.93 -10.68
N GLY A 94 -20.46 1.28 -10.52
CA GLY A 94 -19.91 0.91 -9.22
C GLY A 94 -20.71 -0.18 -8.50
N THR A 95 -21.46 -1.01 -9.23
CA THR A 95 -22.24 -2.11 -8.66
C THR A 95 -21.55 -3.46 -8.76
N ALA A 96 -20.46 -3.56 -9.53
CA ALA A 96 -19.65 -4.78 -9.64
C ALA A 96 -18.77 -5.01 -8.38
N PRO A 97 -18.48 -6.28 -8.01
CA PRO A 97 -19.03 -7.52 -8.57
C PRO A 97 -20.52 -7.70 -8.20
N ILE A 98 -21.27 -8.40 -9.07
CA ILE A 98 -22.71 -8.66 -8.89
C ILE A 98 -22.94 -10.14 -8.60
N TYR A 99 -23.61 -10.45 -7.50
CA TYR A 99 -23.82 -11.84 -7.09
C TYR A 99 -25.13 -12.43 -7.60
N ARG A 100 -25.16 -13.75 -7.78
CA ARG A 100 -26.38 -14.49 -8.14
C ARG A 100 -27.51 -14.18 -7.16
N GLY A 101 -28.66 -13.76 -7.72
CA GLY A 101 -29.85 -13.37 -6.96
C GLY A 101 -29.90 -11.88 -6.60
N GLU A 102 -28.85 -11.11 -6.86
CA GLU A 102 -28.92 -9.66 -6.79
C GLU A 102 -29.60 -9.04 -8.03
N PRO A 103 -30.27 -7.89 -7.88
CA PRO A 103 -30.76 -7.13 -9.02
C PRO A 103 -29.63 -6.85 -10.03
N GLY A 104 -29.93 -7.02 -11.32
CA GLY A 104 -28.97 -6.83 -12.39
C GLY A 104 -28.01 -8.01 -12.63
N TYR A 105 -28.06 -9.09 -11.83
CA TYR A 105 -27.33 -10.32 -12.14
C TYR A 105 -27.93 -11.00 -13.38
N ARG A 106 -27.05 -11.47 -14.26
CA ARG A 106 -27.39 -12.21 -15.47
C ARG A 106 -26.35 -13.28 -15.71
N THR A 107 -26.80 -14.49 -16.04
CA THR A 107 -25.92 -15.63 -16.33
C THR A 107 -25.02 -15.33 -17.54
N GLU A 108 -25.48 -14.51 -18.48
CA GLU A 108 -24.67 -14.10 -19.63
C GLU A 108 -23.52 -13.15 -19.27
N MET A 109 -23.54 -12.55 -18.08
CA MET A 109 -22.45 -11.70 -17.54
C MET A 109 -21.46 -12.48 -16.67
N ASP A 110 -21.79 -13.74 -16.36
CA ASP A 110 -21.03 -14.67 -15.52
C ASP A 110 -20.41 -15.74 -16.42
N GLY A 111 -19.22 -15.44 -16.94
CA GLY A 111 -18.61 -16.21 -18.03
C GLY A 111 -18.25 -17.64 -17.65
N ASP A 112 -17.89 -17.88 -16.40
CA ASP A 112 -17.53 -19.17 -15.83
C ASP A 112 -18.67 -19.81 -15.00
N ASN A 113 -19.76 -19.08 -14.78
CA ASN A 113 -20.98 -19.53 -14.12
C ASN A 113 -20.81 -19.87 -12.63
N ASP A 114 -19.84 -19.26 -11.97
CA ASP A 114 -19.55 -19.49 -10.54
C ASP A 114 -20.55 -18.78 -9.61
N GLY A 115 -21.38 -17.88 -10.16
CA GLY A 115 -22.35 -17.07 -9.43
C GLY A 115 -21.89 -15.65 -9.13
N ILE A 116 -20.73 -15.21 -9.63
CA ILE A 116 -20.16 -13.88 -9.46
C ILE A 116 -19.96 -13.23 -10.84
N ALA A 117 -20.88 -12.36 -11.23
CA ALA A 117 -20.72 -11.61 -12.46
C ALA A 117 -19.77 -10.41 -12.26
N CYS A 118 -18.99 -10.11 -13.30
CA CYS A 118 -18.16 -8.91 -13.41
C CYS A 118 -17.07 -8.78 -12.35
N GLU A 119 -16.38 -9.88 -12.08
CA GLU A 119 -15.21 -9.89 -11.21
C GLU A 119 -14.14 -8.87 -11.64
N PRO A 120 -13.36 -8.34 -10.69
CA PRO A 120 -12.29 -7.39 -10.97
C PRO A 120 -11.08 -8.03 -11.69
N HIS A 121 -10.98 -9.35 -11.71
CA HIS A 121 -9.88 -10.11 -12.29
C HIS A 121 -10.43 -11.19 -13.24
N TYR A 122 -9.73 -11.42 -14.35
CA TYR A 122 -9.97 -12.48 -15.32
C TYR A 122 -8.68 -13.28 -15.52
#